data_AF-A0A1Z9XB34-F1
#
_entry.id   AF-A0A1Z9XB34-F1
#
_cell.length_a   1.000
_cell.length_b   1.000
_cell.length_c   1.000
_cell.angle_alpha   90.00
_cell.angle_beta   90.00
_cell.angle_gamma   90.00
#
_symmetry.space_group_name_H-M   'P 1'
#
loop_
_entity.id
_entity.type
_entity.pdbx_description
1 polymer ?
#
loop_
_entity_poly.entity_id
_entity_poly.type
_entity_poly.pdbx_seq_one_letter_code
_entity_poly.pdbx_strand_id
1 'polypeptide(L)'
;MGIVNPWDSYFRGYIDKTSSAKTYQLYIVTNSVDWMYWDQARFLVNGELVSLTATRVGYDVECSEYGCAHFEDMVVNLDENTIQKWAQESNEISVRLGSSKVTSTADIKIDPNEAKLFLSEMTSN
;
A
#
# COMPACT_ATOMS: atom_id res chain seq x y z
N MET A 1 -14.31 16.82 -2.38
CA MET A 1 -12.97 16.30 -2.72
C MET A 1 -12.13 16.45 -1.46
N GLY A 2 -11.85 15.36 -0.76
CA GLY A 2 -10.95 15.39 0.40
C GLY A 2 -9.51 15.55 -0.07
N ILE A 3 -8.75 16.44 0.56
CA ILE A 3 -7.30 16.47 0.42
C ILE A 3 -6.79 15.21 1.12
N VAL A 4 -5.99 14.42 0.42
CA VAL A 4 -5.40 13.19 0.94
C VAL A 4 -3.90 13.40 0.95
N ASN A 5 -3.28 13.18 2.10
CA ASN A 5 -1.84 13.11 2.18
C ASN A 5 -1.48 11.66 2.55
N PRO A 6 -0.82 10.90 1.67
CA PRO A 6 -0.22 9.65 2.08
C PRO A 6 0.79 9.95 3.18
N TRP A 7 0.59 9.34 4.34
CA TRP A 7 1.41 9.66 5.51
C TRP A 7 2.65 8.78 5.55
N ASP A 8 2.47 7.49 5.29
CA ASP A 8 3.55 6.50 5.23
C ASP A 8 3.13 5.26 4.41
N SER A 9 4.11 4.53 3.89
CA SER A 9 3.91 3.21 3.29
C SER A 9 5.16 2.35 3.44
N TYR A 10 4.99 1.09 3.82
CA TYR A 10 6.10 0.17 4.03
C TYR A 10 5.73 -1.28 3.74
N PHE A 11 6.73 -2.12 3.46
CA PHE A 11 6.52 -3.55 3.28
C PHE A 11 6.42 -4.29 4.61
N ARG A 12 5.49 -5.25 4.68
CA ARG A 12 5.36 -6.20 5.78
C ARG A 12 5.35 -7.62 5.23
N GLY A 13 6.07 -8.51 5.90
CA GLY A 13 6.18 -9.91 5.51
C GLY A 13 6.02 -10.84 6.70
N TYR A 14 5.54 -12.05 6.44
CA TYR A 14 5.43 -13.12 7.43
C TYR A 14 5.74 -14.44 6.77
N ILE A 15 6.33 -15.34 7.54
CA ILE A 15 6.63 -16.71 7.11
C ILE A 15 5.91 -17.65 8.07
N ASP A 16 4.98 -18.43 7.54
CA ASP A 16 4.34 -19.50 8.29
C ASP A 16 5.38 -20.56 8.62
N LYS A 17 5.62 -20.81 9.92
CA LYS A 17 6.65 -21.75 10.39
C LYS A 17 6.36 -23.21 10.06
N THR A 18 5.11 -23.55 9.77
CA THR A 18 4.65 -24.91 9.50
C THR A 18 4.75 -25.22 8.01
N SER A 19 4.27 -24.30 7.17
CA SER A 19 4.22 -24.49 5.71
C SER A 19 5.39 -23.83 4.97
N SER A 20 6.16 -22.99 5.65
CA SER A 20 7.14 -22.08 5.06
C SER A 20 6.55 -21.10 4.03
N ALA A 21 5.21 -20.96 4.01
CA ALA A 21 4.54 -20.05 3.10
C ALA A 21 4.85 -18.60 3.49
N LYS A 22 5.25 -17.82 2.50
CA LYS A 22 5.58 -16.40 2.65
C LYS A 22 4.38 -15.55 2.25
N THR A 23 4.03 -14.58 3.09
CA THR A 23 3.04 -13.55 2.78
C THR A 23 3.76 -12.23 2.62
N TYR A 24 3.40 -11.50 1.57
CA TYR A 24 3.97 -10.19 1.27
C TYR A 24 2.86 -9.15 1.23
N GLN A 25 3.07 -8.04 1.93
CA GLN A 25 2.08 -6.98 2.08
C GLN A 25 2.72 -5.62 1.89
N LEU A 26 1.99 -4.72 1.22
CA LEU A 26 2.21 -3.29 1.30
C LEU A 26 1.24 -2.71 2.32
N TYR A 27 1.77 -2.15 3.40
CA TYR A 27 1.01 -1.40 4.41
C TYR A 27 1.03 0.07 4.04
N ILE A 28 -0.12 0.73 4.14
CA ILE A 28 -0.31 2.11 3.68
C ILE A 28 -1.11 2.86 4.73
N VAL A 29 -0.59 4.00 5.19
CA VAL A 29 -1.27 4.91 6.11
C VAL A 29 -1.61 6.17 5.36
N THR A 30 -2.88 6.55 5.40
CA THR A 30 -3.36 7.80 4.78
C THR A 30 -4.05 8.67 5.80
N ASN A 31 -3.99 9.98 5.61
CA ASN A 31 -4.89 10.89 6.28
C ASN A 31 -5.65 11.79 5.29
N SER A 32 -6.86 12.17 5.68
CA SER A 32 -7.76 12.98 4.87
C SER A 32 -8.74 13.77 5.73
N VAL A 33 -9.39 14.76 5.14
CA VAL A 33 -10.43 15.58 5.83
C VAL A 33 -11.79 14.87 5.94
N ASP A 34 -11.96 13.72 5.31
CA ASP A 34 -13.18 12.91 5.31
C ASP A 34 -12.81 11.44 5.05
N TRP A 35 -13.73 10.51 5.30
CA TRP A 35 -13.54 9.09 5.00
C TRP A 35 -13.41 8.85 3.49
N MET A 36 -12.31 8.22 3.10
CA MET A 36 -12.03 7.94 1.68
C MET A 36 -12.43 6.52 1.32
N TYR A 37 -12.42 5.60 2.29
CA TYR A 37 -12.77 4.19 2.09
C TYR A 37 -11.92 3.55 0.99
N TRP A 38 -10.60 3.72 1.07
CA TRP A 38 -9.66 3.14 0.11
C TRP A 38 -9.82 1.62 0.06
N ASP A 39 -10.32 1.11 -1.05
CA ASP A 39 -10.58 -0.32 -1.27
C ASP A 39 -9.91 -0.87 -2.53
N GLN A 40 -9.21 -0.03 -3.28
CA GLN A 40 -8.52 -0.38 -4.51
C GLN A 40 -7.09 0.15 -4.50
N ALA A 41 -6.15 -0.69 -4.95
CA ALA A 41 -4.78 -0.32 -5.26
C ALA A 41 -4.45 -0.72 -6.69
N ARG A 42 -3.96 0.22 -7.50
CA ARG A 42 -3.64 0.02 -8.92
C ARG A 42 -2.21 0.45 -9.22
N PHE A 43 -1.48 -0.35 -9.97
CA PHE A 43 -0.11 -0.05 -10.35
C PHE A 43 0.24 -0.77 -11.66
N LEU A 44 1.34 -0.35 -12.29
CA LEU A 44 1.85 -1.02 -13.49
C LEU A 44 2.90 -2.05 -13.11
N VAL A 45 2.87 -3.19 -13.79
CA VAL A 45 3.90 -4.23 -13.72
C VAL A 45 4.23 -4.63 -15.15
N ASN A 46 5.45 -4.39 -15.62
CA ASN A 46 5.84 -4.63 -17.02
C ASN A 46 4.91 -3.94 -18.03
N GLY A 47 4.37 -2.76 -17.68
CA GLY A 47 3.42 -2.01 -18.51
C GLY A 47 1.96 -2.50 -18.45
N GLU A 48 1.67 -3.61 -17.75
CA GLU A 48 0.31 -4.09 -17.53
C GLU A 48 -0.29 -3.50 -16.26
N LEU A 49 -1.55 -3.08 -16.33
CA LEU A 49 -2.27 -2.55 -15.18
C LEU A 49 -2.73 -3.70 -14.28
N VAL A 50 -2.17 -3.74 -13.07
CA VAL A 50 -2.59 -4.62 -11.99
C VAL A 50 -3.55 -3.85 -11.08
N SER A 51 -4.65 -4.50 -10.69
CA SER A 51 -5.64 -3.94 -9.76
C SER A 51 -5.88 -4.94 -8.63
N LEU A 52 -5.53 -4.54 -7.41
CA LEU A 52 -5.69 -5.34 -6.20
C LEU A 52 -6.68 -4.68 -5.24
N THR A 53 -7.21 -5.48 -4.32
CA THR A 53 -8.03 -4.98 -3.21
C THR A 53 -7.11 -4.41 -2.13
N ALA A 54 -7.39 -3.18 -1.70
CA ALA A 54 -6.84 -2.63 -0.47
C ALA A 54 -7.79 -2.96 0.68
N THR A 55 -7.32 -3.67 1.70
CA THR A 55 -8.14 -4.03 2.85
C THR A 55 -7.86 -3.06 3.98
N ARG A 56 -8.87 -2.34 4.44
CA ARG A 56 -8.75 -1.48 5.61
C ARG A 56 -8.59 -2.33 6.87
N VAL A 57 -7.49 -2.14 7.59
CA VAL A 57 -7.12 -2.90 8.80
C VAL A 57 -7.14 -2.04 10.06
N GLY A 58 -7.13 -0.73 9.91
CA GLY A 58 -7.20 0.24 11.01
C GLY A 58 -7.82 1.54 10.54
N TYR A 59 -8.35 2.30 11.49
CA TYR A 59 -8.86 3.64 11.25
C TYR A 59 -8.87 4.43 12.55
N ASP A 60 -8.70 5.74 12.45
CA ASP A 60 -8.82 6.67 13.58
C ASP A 60 -9.36 8.03 13.11
N VAL A 61 -9.83 8.85 14.04
CA VAL A 61 -10.25 10.22 13.78
C VAL A 61 -9.73 11.14 14.87
N GLU A 62 -8.93 12.12 14.47
CA GLU A 62 -8.48 13.19 15.36
C GLU A 62 -9.18 14.49 15.01
N CYS A 63 -9.89 15.09 15.98
CA CYS A 63 -10.59 16.35 15.79
C CYS A 63 -9.94 17.49 16.59
N SER A 64 -9.86 18.65 15.96
CA SER A 64 -9.43 19.92 16.55
C SER A 64 -10.51 20.99 16.33
N GLU A 65 -10.28 22.20 16.86
CA GLU A 65 -11.16 23.36 16.59
C GLU A 65 -11.21 23.75 15.09
N TYR A 66 -10.24 23.29 14.28
CA TYR A 66 -10.12 23.59 12.86
C TYR A 66 -10.67 22.48 11.94
N GLY A 67 -11.18 21.39 12.49
CA GLY A 67 -11.73 20.26 11.74
C GLY A 67 -11.19 18.91 12.22
N CYS A 68 -11.63 17.84 11.53
CA CYS A 68 -11.22 16.47 11.82
C CYS A 68 -10.33 15.90 10.70
N ALA A 69 -9.32 15.15 11.11
CA ALA A 69 -8.50 14.31 10.25
C ALA A 69 -8.91 12.85 10.43
N HIS A 70 -9.17 12.18 9.32
CA HIS A 70 -9.52 10.77 9.23
C HIS A 70 -8.30 9.99 8.79
N PHE A 71 -7.90 9.01 9.58
CA PHE A 71 -6.78 8.13 9.30
C PHE A 71 -7.31 6.78 8.85
N GLU A 72 -6.76 6.26 7.76
CA GLU A 72 -7.09 4.93 7.26
C GLU A 72 -5.79 4.15 6.99
N ASP A 73 -5.73 2.97 7.60
CA ASP A 73 -4.64 2.01 7.43
C ASP A 73 -5.11 0.89 6.52
N MET A 74 -4.38 0.66 5.43
CA MET A 74 -4.70 -0.35 4.44
C MET A 74 -3.56 -1.34 4.26
N VAL A 75 -3.94 -2.58 3.96
CA VAL A 75 -3.04 -3.63 3.51
C VAL A 75 -3.42 -4.06 2.11
N VAL A 76 -2.40 -4.11 1.23
CA VAL A 76 -2.50 -4.73 -0.09
C VAL A 76 -1.64 -5.99 -0.06
N ASN A 77 -2.27 -7.15 -0.23
CA ASN A 77 -1.53 -8.41 -0.36
C ASN A 77 -0.91 -8.48 -1.75
N LEU A 78 0.41 -8.66 -1.81
CA LEU A 78 1.18 -8.79 -3.04
C LEU A 78 1.61 -10.25 -3.21
N ASP A 79 1.65 -10.72 -4.45
CA ASP A 79 2.35 -11.97 -4.75
C ASP A 79 3.87 -11.72 -4.81
N GLU A 80 4.65 -12.79 -4.63
CA GLU A 80 6.11 -12.70 -4.63
C GLU A 80 6.65 -12.16 -5.96
N ASN A 81 6.03 -12.56 -7.08
CA ASN A 81 6.39 -12.12 -8.42
C ASN A 81 6.25 -10.61 -8.61
N THR A 82 5.22 -10.00 -8.02
CA THR A 82 5.00 -8.55 -8.07
C THR A 82 6.15 -7.81 -7.39
N ILE A 83 6.55 -8.24 -6.19
CA ILE A 83 7.66 -7.60 -5.47
C ILE A 83 8.98 -7.87 -6.17
N GLN A 84 9.20 -9.07 -6.70
CA GLN A 84 10.39 -9.39 -7.50
C GLN A 84 10.53 -8.46 -8.71
N LYS A 85 9.41 -8.14 -9.38
CA LYS A 85 9.40 -7.19 -10.49
C LYS A 85 9.62 -5.76 -10.02
N TRP A 86 8.98 -5.33 -8.94
CA TRP A 86 9.21 -4.00 -8.36
C TRP A 86 10.68 -3.79 -7.96
N ALA A 87 11.34 -4.82 -7.43
CA ALA A 87 12.76 -4.79 -7.10
C ALA A 87 13.70 -4.72 -8.32
N GLN A 88 13.18 -4.94 -9.54
CA GLN A 88 13.91 -4.84 -10.80
C GLN A 88 13.64 -3.53 -11.55
N GLU A 89 12.67 -2.73 -11.10
CA GLU A 89 12.34 -1.45 -11.72
C GLU A 89 13.49 -0.44 -11.52
N SER A 90 13.71 0.40 -12.54
CA SER A 90 14.71 1.48 -12.48
C SER A 90 14.15 2.79 -11.91
N ASN A 91 12.82 2.92 -11.84
CA ASN A 91 12.12 4.12 -11.40
C ASN A 91 11.16 3.78 -10.26
N GLU A 92 10.75 4.80 -9.49
CA GLU A 92 9.74 4.65 -8.45
C GLU A 92 8.44 4.03 -9.00
N ILE A 93 7.91 3.04 -8.27
CA ILE A 93 6.62 2.44 -8.57
C ILE A 93 5.52 3.35 -8.03
N SER A 94 4.60 3.76 -8.90
CA SER A 94 3.41 4.51 -8.49
C SER A 94 2.26 3.55 -8.20
N VAL A 95 1.81 3.52 -6.95
CA VAL A 95 0.59 2.81 -6.56
C VAL A 95 -0.53 3.83 -6.36
N ARG A 96 -1.57 3.75 -7.18
CA ARG A 96 -2.76 4.57 -7.12
C ARG A 96 -3.82 3.91 -6.25
N LEU A 97 -4.17 4.57 -5.16
CA LEU A 97 -5.32 4.26 -4.33
C LEU A 97 -6.61 4.78 -4.98
N GLY A 98 -7.64 3.96 -4.90
CA GLY A 98 -9.00 4.29 -5.34
C GLY A 98 -10.03 3.79 -4.34
N SER A 99 -11.26 4.25 -4.53
CA SER A 99 -12.41 3.90 -3.70
C SER A 99 -13.61 3.57 -4.58
N SER A 100 -14.37 2.55 -4.22
CA SER A 100 -15.68 2.29 -4.82
C SER A 100 -16.77 3.26 -4.34
N LYS A 101 -16.52 4.03 -3.28
CA LYS A 101 -17.52 4.89 -2.62
C LYS A 101 -17.34 6.38 -2.91
N VAL A 102 -16.11 6.81 -3.20
CA VAL A 102 -15.79 8.21 -3.51
C VAL A 102 -14.91 8.30 -4.75
N THR A 103 -14.91 9.46 -5.42
CA THR A 103 -14.18 9.65 -6.69
C THR A 103 -12.74 10.12 -6.54
N SER A 104 -12.28 10.32 -5.31
CA SER A 104 -10.90 10.75 -5.05
C SER A 104 -9.91 9.62 -5.30
N THR A 105 -8.66 10.00 -5.53
CA THR A 105 -7.52 9.09 -5.66
C THR A 105 -6.33 9.65 -4.89
N ALA A 106 -5.42 8.79 -4.49
CA ALA A 106 -4.12 9.18 -3.95
C ALA A 106 -3.04 8.31 -4.59
N ASP A 107 -1.86 8.85 -4.79
CA ASP A 107 -0.73 8.12 -5.35
C ASP A 107 0.37 8.03 -4.28
N ILE A 108 0.87 6.82 -4.03
CA ILE A 108 2.08 6.59 -3.24
C ILE A 108 3.23 6.17 -4.16
N LYS A 109 4.45 6.52 -3.76
CA LYS A 109 5.68 6.17 -4.46
C LYS A 109 6.43 5.15 -3.63
N ILE A 110 6.85 4.08 -4.27
CA ILE A 110 7.64 3.02 -3.67
C ILE A 110 9.00 3.00 -4.36
N ASP A 111 10.08 3.03 -3.57
CA ASP A 111 11.44 2.89 -4.09
C ASP A 111 11.72 1.41 -4.42
N PRO A 112 12.16 1.08 -5.65
CA PRO A 112 12.60 -0.27 -6.02
C PRO A 112 13.64 -0.88 -5.06
N ASN A 113 14.49 -0.05 -4.45
CA ASN A 113 15.49 -0.50 -3.48
C ASN A 113 14.86 -1.01 -2.18
N GLU A 114 13.74 -0.43 -1.73
CA GLU A 114 13.01 -0.94 -0.57
C GLU A 114 12.43 -2.33 -0.86
N ALA A 115 11.85 -2.53 -2.05
CA ALA A 115 11.36 -3.83 -2.48
C ALA A 115 12.48 -4.87 -2.55
N LYS A 116 13.67 -4.47 -3.05
CA LYS A 116 14.85 -5.32 -3.12
C LYS A 116 15.36 -5.73 -1.74
N LEU A 117 15.49 -4.77 -0.82
CA LEU A 117 15.91 -5.03 0.57
C LEU A 117 14.92 -5.94 1.29
N PHE A 118 13.62 -5.67 1.15
CA PHE A 118 12.57 -6.49 1.73
C PHE A 118 12.60 -7.93 1.22
N LEU A 119 12.82 -8.16 -0.09
CA LEU A 119 12.97 -9.51 -0.63
C LEU A 119 14.21 -10.24 -0.10
N SER A 120 15.34 -9.54 0.07
CA SER A 120 16.52 -10.18 0.67
C SER A 120 16.24 -10.66 2.10
N GLU A 121 15.61 -9.82 2.93
CA GLU A 121 15.21 -10.20 4.29
C GLU A 121 14.24 -11.40 4.30
N MET A 122 13.31 -11.45 3.34
CA MET A 122 12.36 -12.55 3.22
C MET A 122 12.97 -13.86 2.69
N THR A 123 14.21 -13.84 2.19
CA THR A 123 14.89 -15.01 1.60
C THR A 123 16.08 -15.53 2.39
N SER A 124 16.67 -14.73 3.29
CA SER A 124 17.86 -15.08 4.08
C SER A 124 17.65 -16.09 5.24
N ASN A 125 16.68 -17.00 5.15
CA ASN A 125 16.48 -18.08 6.14
C ASN A 125 16.98 -19.43 5.66
#